data_AF-A0A1I0K7G6-F1
#
_entry.id   AF-A0A1I0K7G6-F1
#
_cell.length_a   1.000
_cell.length_b   1.000
_cell.length_c   1.000
_cell.angle_alpha   90.00
_cell.angle_beta   90.00
_cell.angle_gamma   90.00
#
_symmetry.space_group_name_H-M   'P 1'
#
loop_
_entity.id
_entity.type
_entity.pdbx_description
1 polymer ?
#
loop_
_entity_poly.entity_id
_entity_poly.type
_entity_poly.pdbx_seq_one_letter_code
_entity_poly.pdbx_strand_id
1 'polypeptide(L)'
;MNQLASALAPTLQGMINQMADKVYETLNFYLQDYYTGWTPSSYRRTYDFLYSAVKTEARMQGNKCVAYVYIDYDAMDNYVNTTGYQVATWANEGLHGGVSVSHKPHVWNDTMKHTVDNGTLLKGAIQYLKAKGFNVKG
;
A
#
# COMPACT_ATOMS: atom_id res chain seq x y z
N MET A 1 12.96 9.14 26.55
CA MET A 1 11.85 9.92 25.94
C MET A 1 11.28 10.83 27.01
N ASN A 2 10.90 12.07 26.67
CA ASN A 2 10.15 12.91 27.62
C ASN A 2 8.79 12.25 27.90
N GLN A 3 8.25 12.41 29.11
CA GLN A 3 6.99 11.77 29.53
C GLN A 3 5.82 12.12 28.58
N LEU A 4 5.85 13.33 28.01
CA LEU A 4 4.87 13.79 27.02
C LEU A 4 4.90 12.96 25.72
N ALA A 5 6.07 12.70 25.13
CA ALA A 5 6.18 11.89 23.92
C ALA A 5 5.73 10.45 24.17
N SER A 6 6.07 9.90 25.34
CA SER A 6 5.58 8.58 25.74
C SER A 6 4.05 8.55 25.88
N ALA A 7 3.43 9.61 26.41
CA ALA A 7 1.97 9.71 26.51
C ALA A 7 1.27 9.89 25.15
N LEU A 8 1.94 10.52 24.17
CA LEU A 8 1.40 10.74 22.82
C LEU A 8 1.60 9.54 21.89
N ALA A 9 2.55 8.64 22.18
CA ALA A 9 2.90 7.52 21.31
C ALA A 9 1.71 6.63 20.92
N PRO A 10 0.81 6.20 21.83
CA PRO A 10 -0.33 5.37 21.45
C PRO A 10 -1.29 6.05 20.47
N THR A 11 -1.50 7.36 20.61
CA THR A 11 -2.31 8.15 19.69
C THR A 11 -1.66 8.22 18.31
N LEU A 12 -0.35 8.48 18.24
CA LEU A 12 0.38 8.54 16.97
C LEU A 12 0.37 7.18 16.27
N GLN A 13 0.60 6.08 17.01
CA GLN A 13 0.57 4.73 16.47
C GLN A 13 -0.81 4.39 15.91
N GLY A 14 -1.88 4.68 16.63
CA GLY A 14 -3.23 4.42 16.13
C GLY A 14 -3.58 5.23 14.88
N MET A 15 -3.12 6.48 14.79
CA MET A 15 -3.29 7.31 13.59
C MET A 15 -2.55 6.71 12.40
N ILE A 16 -1.27 6.35 12.58
CA ILE A 16 -0.43 5.78 11.52
C ILE A 16 -0.96 4.41 11.08
N ASN A 17 -1.48 3.59 11.99
CA ASN A 17 -2.14 2.33 11.66
C ASN A 17 -3.34 2.56 10.73
N GLN A 18 -4.23 3.51 11.05
CA GLN A 18 -5.38 3.79 10.17
C GLN A 18 -4.95 4.31 8.78
N MET A 19 -3.89 5.12 8.73
CA MET A 19 -3.34 5.57 7.46
C MET A 19 -2.76 4.39 6.66
N ALA A 20 -2.02 3.49 7.31
CA ALA A 20 -1.45 2.30 6.69
C ALA A 20 -2.55 1.33 6.21
N ASP A 21 -3.60 1.14 7.01
CA ASP A 21 -4.77 0.34 6.62
C ASP A 21 -5.38 0.86 5.33
N LYS A 22 -5.57 2.19 5.21
CA LYS A 22 -6.16 2.78 4.00
C LYS A 22 -5.31 2.56 2.75
N VAL A 23 -3.99 2.67 2.87
CA VAL A 23 -3.06 2.39 1.76
C VAL A 23 -3.10 0.91 1.41
N TYR A 24 -3.04 0.03 2.41
CA TYR A 24 -3.06 -1.42 2.22
C TYR A 24 -4.35 -1.93 1.57
N GLU A 25 -5.51 -1.42 2.01
CA GLU A 25 -6.80 -1.73 1.38
C GLU A 25 -6.84 -1.30 -0.09
N THR A 26 -6.33 -0.10 -0.39
CA THR A 26 -6.32 0.42 -1.77
C THR A 26 -5.33 -0.35 -2.64
N LEU A 27 -4.17 -0.73 -2.11
CA LEU A 27 -3.21 -1.60 -2.79
C LEU A 27 -3.84 -2.96 -3.13
N ASN A 28 -4.50 -3.60 -2.16
CA ASN A 28 -5.20 -4.87 -2.38
C ASN A 28 -6.32 -4.75 -3.41
N PHE A 29 -7.04 -3.62 -3.46
CA PHE A 29 -8.01 -3.35 -4.51
C PHE A 29 -7.36 -3.38 -5.90
N TYR A 30 -6.26 -2.66 -6.12
CA TYR A 30 -5.61 -2.63 -7.43
C TYR A 30 -4.88 -3.92 -7.78
N LEU A 31 -4.37 -4.65 -6.79
CA LEU A 31 -3.87 -6.01 -6.99
C LEU A 31 -4.99 -6.93 -7.46
N GLN A 32 -6.16 -6.90 -6.82
CA GLN A 32 -7.31 -7.69 -7.24
C GLN A 32 -7.79 -7.28 -8.64
N ASP A 33 -7.90 -5.97 -8.91
CA ASP A 33 -8.30 -5.41 -10.21
C ASP A 33 -7.40 -5.90 -11.33
N TYR A 34 -6.07 -5.84 -11.14
CA TYR A 34 -5.09 -6.40 -12.07
C TYR A 34 -5.30 -7.89 -12.35
N TYR A 35 -5.76 -8.68 -11.37
CA TYR A 35 -6.03 -10.10 -11.59
C TYR A 35 -7.40 -10.36 -12.24
N THR A 36 -8.42 -9.57 -11.92
CA THR A 36 -9.79 -9.80 -12.41
C THR A 36 -10.12 -9.10 -13.73
N GLY A 37 -9.42 -8.01 -14.06
CA GLY A 37 -9.71 -7.20 -15.23
C GLY A 37 -9.18 -7.76 -16.55
N TRP A 38 -8.38 -8.83 -16.52
CA TRP A 38 -7.93 -9.55 -17.71
C TRP A 38 -7.64 -11.02 -17.42
N THR A 39 -7.79 -11.91 -18.41
CA THR A 39 -7.47 -13.34 -18.30
C THR A 39 -6.42 -13.71 -19.36
N PRO A 40 -5.24 -14.23 -18.95
CA PRO A 40 -4.19 -14.60 -19.88
C PRO A 40 -4.53 -15.84 -20.70
N SER A 41 -4.27 -15.77 -22.00
CA SER A 41 -4.24 -16.93 -22.91
C SER A 41 -2.82 -17.40 -23.24
N SER A 42 -1.81 -16.55 -23.02
CA SER A 42 -0.43 -16.77 -23.45
C SER A 42 0.52 -17.32 -22.38
N TYR A 43 0.10 -17.38 -21.11
CA TYR A 43 0.91 -17.88 -20.01
C TYR A 43 0.06 -18.45 -18.87
N ARG A 44 0.67 -19.28 -18.02
CA ARG A 44 0.06 -19.76 -16.78
C ARG A 44 0.20 -18.70 -15.70
N ARG A 45 -0.94 -18.19 -15.23
CA ARG A 45 -1.00 -17.21 -14.14
C ARG A 45 -0.51 -17.81 -12.81
N THR A 46 0.39 -17.08 -12.16
CA THR A 46 0.76 -17.26 -10.75
C THR A 46 0.09 -16.19 -9.91
N TYR A 47 -0.03 -16.41 -8.59
CA TYR A 47 -0.77 -15.51 -7.69
C TYR A 47 0.14 -14.80 -6.67
N ASP A 48 1.46 -14.97 -6.77
CA ASP A 48 2.41 -14.34 -5.85
C ASP A 48 2.24 -12.81 -5.83
N PHE A 49 2.06 -12.18 -7.00
CA PHE A 49 1.79 -10.74 -7.05
C PHE A 49 0.48 -10.37 -6.36
N LEU A 50 -0.60 -11.15 -6.55
CA LEU A 50 -1.90 -10.89 -5.88
C LEU A 50 -1.75 -10.86 -4.36
N TYR A 51 -0.89 -11.72 -3.80
CA TYR A 51 -0.69 -11.88 -2.36
C TYR A 51 0.59 -11.19 -1.85
N SER A 52 1.19 -10.31 -2.64
CA SER A 52 2.48 -9.67 -2.34
C SER A 52 2.37 -8.44 -1.44
N ALA A 53 1.17 -7.89 -1.21
CA ALA A 53 1.02 -6.72 -0.37
C ALA A 53 1.37 -7.05 1.09
N VAL A 54 2.24 -6.23 1.69
CA VAL A 54 2.61 -6.31 3.11
C VAL A 54 2.28 -4.99 3.79
N LYS A 55 1.76 -5.09 5.03
CA LYS A 55 1.58 -3.97 5.96
C LYS A 55 2.22 -4.32 7.31
N THR A 56 2.95 -3.38 7.90
CA THR A 56 3.45 -3.51 9.27
C THR A 56 2.61 -2.69 10.25
N GLU A 57 2.55 -3.12 11.50
CA GLU A 57 2.01 -2.30 12.59
C GLU A 57 2.88 -1.07 12.87
N ALA A 58 2.24 0.02 13.29
CA ALA A 58 2.89 1.28 13.60
C ALA A 58 3.76 1.18 14.85
N ARG A 59 5.01 1.59 14.72
CA ARG A 59 6.00 1.58 15.80
C ARG A 59 6.73 2.90 15.91
N MET A 60 7.15 3.21 17.13
CA MET A 60 8.09 4.31 17.36
C MET A 60 9.49 3.90 16.87
N GLN A 61 10.09 4.71 16.01
CA GLN A 61 11.47 4.59 15.56
C GLN A 61 12.18 5.93 15.80
N GLY A 62 12.94 5.99 16.90
CA GLY A 62 13.51 7.26 17.38
C GLY A 62 12.40 8.26 17.73
N ASN A 63 12.39 9.41 17.05
CA ASN A 63 11.39 10.46 17.20
C ASN A 63 10.24 10.38 16.19
N LYS A 64 10.15 9.30 15.40
CA LYS A 64 9.12 9.09 14.37
C LYS A 64 8.18 7.95 14.78
N CYS A 65 6.94 8.00 14.31
CA CYS A 65 6.04 6.85 14.30
C CYS A 65 5.92 6.38 12.85
N VAL A 66 6.23 5.10 12.58
CA VAL A 66 6.32 4.56 11.22
C VAL A 66 5.54 3.26 11.09
N ALA A 67 4.90 3.09 9.93
CA ALA A 67 4.39 1.82 9.42
C ALA A 67 4.79 1.74 7.94
N TYR A 68 4.95 0.53 7.43
CA TYR A 68 5.30 0.28 6.04
C TYR A 68 4.15 -0.41 5.33
N VAL A 69 3.87 0.02 4.11
CA VAL A 69 3.02 -0.68 3.14
C VAL A 69 3.83 -0.80 1.86
N TYR A 70 4.00 -2.03 1.37
CA TYR A 70 4.82 -2.30 0.19
C TYR A 70 4.40 -3.60 -0.50
N ILE A 71 4.94 -3.80 -1.70
CA ILE A 71 4.86 -5.05 -2.46
C ILE A 71 6.13 -5.84 -2.17
N ASP A 72 6.02 -7.00 -1.53
CA ASP A 72 7.15 -7.89 -1.24
C ASP A 72 7.54 -8.69 -2.48
N TYR A 73 8.19 -8.02 -3.42
CA TYR A 73 8.61 -8.62 -4.67
C TYR A 73 9.77 -9.60 -4.53
N ASP A 74 10.46 -9.62 -3.38
CA ASP A 74 11.53 -10.58 -3.10
C ASP A 74 10.95 -11.95 -2.73
N ALA A 75 9.75 -11.99 -2.15
CA ALA A 75 8.99 -13.22 -1.86
C ALA A 75 8.27 -13.82 -3.08
N MET A 76 8.26 -13.13 -4.22
CA MET A 76 7.58 -13.53 -5.45
C MET A 76 8.47 -14.43 -6.31
N ASP A 77 8.60 -15.70 -5.94
CA ASP A 77 9.61 -16.64 -6.47
C ASP A 77 9.09 -17.70 -7.46
N ASN A 78 7.78 -17.78 -7.72
CA ASN A 78 7.20 -18.82 -8.59
C ASN A 78 7.16 -18.46 -10.09
N TYR A 79 7.87 -17.41 -10.50
CA TYR A 79 7.91 -16.95 -11.90
C TYR A 79 9.02 -17.64 -12.71
N VAL A 80 8.69 -18.09 -13.92
CA VAL A 80 9.66 -18.66 -14.86
C VAL A 80 10.26 -17.54 -15.69
N ASN A 81 11.60 -17.41 -15.69
CA ASN A 81 12.36 -16.42 -16.46
C ASN A 81 11.98 -14.95 -16.19
N THR A 82 11.41 -14.64 -15.03
CA THR A 82 11.04 -13.27 -14.64
C THR A 82 11.17 -13.16 -13.12
N THR A 83 11.64 -12.02 -12.61
CA THR A 83 11.70 -11.77 -11.17
C THR A 83 10.42 -11.11 -10.67
N GLY A 84 10.11 -11.24 -9.37
CA GLY A 84 9.01 -10.51 -8.76
C GLY A 84 9.11 -8.99 -8.98
N TYR A 85 10.32 -8.43 -8.94
CA TYR A 85 10.57 -7.02 -9.21
C TYR A 85 10.13 -6.60 -10.63
N GLN A 86 10.43 -7.43 -11.64
CA GLN A 86 9.98 -7.18 -13.01
C GLN A 86 8.46 -7.25 -13.12
N VAL A 87 7.81 -8.21 -12.44
CA VAL A 87 6.35 -8.33 -12.42
C VAL A 87 5.72 -7.08 -11.81
N ALA A 88 6.21 -6.62 -10.65
CA ALA A 88 5.70 -5.42 -10.00
C ALA A 88 5.91 -4.16 -10.86
N THR A 89 7.05 -4.07 -11.56
CA THR A 89 7.36 -2.97 -12.48
C THR A 89 6.38 -2.96 -13.66
N TRP A 90 6.21 -4.09 -14.35
CA TRP A 90 5.26 -4.21 -15.46
C TRP A 90 3.83 -3.93 -15.06
N ALA A 91 3.39 -4.44 -13.92
CA ALA A 91 2.06 -4.17 -13.40
C ALA A 91 1.87 -2.67 -13.14
N ASN A 92 2.91 -1.95 -12.69
CA ASN A 92 2.82 -0.50 -12.52
C ASN A 92 2.92 0.29 -13.85
N GLU A 93 3.47 -0.31 -14.90
CA GLU A 93 3.46 0.23 -16.27
C GLU A 93 2.15 -0.05 -17.02
N GLY A 94 1.21 -0.80 -16.41
CA GLY A 94 -0.06 -1.20 -17.02
C GLY A 94 0.08 -2.39 -17.96
N LEU A 95 1.10 -3.23 -17.76
CA LEU A 95 1.36 -4.44 -18.54
C LEU A 95 1.02 -5.69 -17.72
N HIS A 96 0.49 -6.72 -18.38
CA HIS A 96 0.25 -8.03 -17.77
C HIS A 96 1.32 -9.03 -18.22
N GLY A 97 2.27 -9.34 -17.33
CA GLY A 97 3.38 -10.24 -17.65
C GLY A 97 4.24 -9.71 -18.82
N GLY A 98 4.44 -8.39 -18.88
CA GLY A 98 5.18 -7.72 -19.95
C GLY A 98 4.37 -7.46 -21.24
N VAL A 99 3.09 -7.82 -21.27
CA VAL A 99 2.22 -7.64 -22.44
C VAL A 99 1.23 -6.50 -22.22
N SER A 100 1.09 -5.60 -23.20
CA SER A 100 0.04 -4.59 -23.20
C SER A 100 -1.31 -5.22 -23.55
N VAL A 101 -2.30 -5.06 -22.68
CA VAL A 101 -3.67 -5.57 -22.85
C VAL A 101 -4.70 -4.44 -22.71
N SER A 102 -6.00 -4.73 -22.82
CA SER A 102 -7.04 -3.69 -22.76
C SER A 102 -7.22 -3.07 -21.36
N HIS A 103 -7.04 -3.87 -20.30
CA HIS A 103 -7.11 -3.42 -18.91
C HIS A 103 -5.69 -3.13 -18.40
N LYS A 104 -5.48 -1.96 -17.81
CA LYS A 104 -4.13 -1.43 -17.53
C LYS A 104 -4.10 -0.65 -16.21
N PRO A 105 -4.39 -1.27 -15.06
CA PRO A 105 -4.19 -0.59 -13.80
C PRO A 105 -2.69 -0.33 -13.62
N HIS A 106 -2.34 0.83 -13.11
CA HIS A 106 -0.97 1.15 -12.72
C HIS A 106 -0.84 0.90 -11.22
N VAL A 107 -0.76 -0.38 -10.84
CA VAL A 107 -1.10 -0.87 -9.48
C VAL A 107 -0.59 0.02 -8.34
N TRP A 108 0.70 0.38 -8.34
CA TRP A 108 1.28 1.22 -7.29
C TRP A 108 0.93 2.70 -7.48
N ASN A 109 1.07 3.23 -8.69
CA ASN A 109 0.78 4.64 -8.98
C ASN A 109 -0.68 4.99 -8.71
N ASP A 110 -1.62 4.12 -9.09
CA ASP A 110 -3.04 4.29 -8.81
C ASP A 110 -3.31 4.18 -7.30
N THR A 111 -2.63 3.27 -6.59
CA THR A 111 -2.68 3.23 -5.11
C THR A 111 -2.27 4.58 -4.51
N MET A 112 -1.13 5.13 -4.92
CA MET A 112 -0.61 6.41 -4.43
C MET A 112 -1.57 7.57 -4.76
N LYS A 113 -2.01 7.62 -6.01
CA LYS A 113 -2.97 8.62 -6.50
C LYS A 113 -4.26 8.62 -5.71
N HIS A 114 -4.77 7.45 -5.35
CA HIS A 114 -6.05 7.30 -4.68
C HIS A 114 -5.95 7.29 -3.14
N THR A 115 -4.75 7.47 -2.57
CA THR A 115 -4.57 7.54 -1.11
C THR A 115 -3.73 8.73 -0.66
N VAL A 116 -2.46 8.75 -1.05
CA VAL A 116 -1.47 9.74 -0.61
C VAL A 116 -1.70 11.06 -1.35
N ASP A 117 -1.78 11.02 -2.67
CA ASP A 117 -1.69 12.23 -3.49
C ASP A 117 -3.00 13.03 -3.54
N ASN A 118 -4.13 12.38 -3.22
CA ASN A 118 -5.44 13.04 -3.18
C ASN A 118 -5.82 13.63 -1.81
N GLY A 119 -4.90 13.57 -0.83
CA GLY A 119 -5.10 14.11 0.52
C GLY A 119 -6.04 13.28 1.41
N THR A 120 -6.42 12.06 1.01
CA THR A 120 -7.28 11.18 1.83
C THR A 120 -6.62 10.85 3.16
N LEU A 121 -5.32 10.51 3.16
CA LEU A 121 -4.61 10.21 4.40
C LEU A 121 -4.53 11.40 5.34
N LEU A 122 -4.30 12.62 4.82
CA LEU A 122 -4.26 13.84 5.62
C LEU A 122 -5.62 14.11 6.29
N LYS A 123 -6.71 13.97 5.53
CA LYS A 123 -8.07 14.12 6.07
C LYS A 123 -8.35 13.11 7.17
N GLY A 124 -7.98 11.85 6.97
CA GLY A 124 -8.10 10.78 7.97
C GLY A 124 -7.29 11.08 9.24
N ALA A 125 -6.05 11.54 9.10
CA ALA A 125 -5.21 11.92 10.23
C ALA A 125 -5.82 13.07 11.05
N ILE A 126 -6.33 14.12 10.40
CA ILE A 126 -7.01 15.23 11.07
C ILE A 126 -8.25 14.75 11.82
N GLN A 127 -9.07 13.90 11.18
CA GLN A 127 -10.27 13.32 11.81
C GLN A 127 -9.91 12.47 13.04
N TYR A 128 -8.89 11.62 12.91
CA TYR A 128 -8.41 10.78 14.00
C TYR A 128 -7.96 11.60 15.21
N LEU A 129 -7.12 12.62 14.98
CA LEU A 129 -6.63 13.48 16.06
C LEU A 129 -7.77 14.25 16.74
N LYS A 130 -8.71 14.80 15.97
CA LYS A 130 -9.92 15.44 16.54
C LYS A 130 -10.73 14.48 17.41
N ALA A 131 -10.92 13.23 16.95
CA ALA A 131 -11.60 12.19 17.72
C ALA A 131 -10.87 11.80 19.02
N LYS A 132 -9.56 12.06 19.10
CA LYS A 132 -8.73 11.87 20.30
C LYS A 132 -8.63 13.12 21.17
N GLY A 133 -9.41 14.17 20.89
CA GLY A 133 -9.49 15.39 21.70
C GLY A 133 -8.47 16.47 21.33
N PHE A 134 -7.72 16.31 20.24
CA PHE A 134 -6.78 17.33 19.78
C PHE A 134 -7.51 18.44 19.02
N ASN A 135 -7.18 19.70 19.34
CA ASN A 135 -7.63 20.85 18.56
C ASN A 135 -6.74 21.03 17.33
N VAL A 136 -7.13 20.41 16.21
CA VAL A 136 -6.43 20.52 14.92
C VAL A 136 -7.16 21.50 14.01
N LYS A 137 -6.49 22.59 13.63
CA LYS A 137 -6.98 23.53 12.60
C LYS A 137 -6.61 22.98 11.22
N GLY A 138 -7.59 22.98 10.31
CA GLY A 138 -7.43 22.57 8.92
C GLY A 138 -7.34 23.79 8.02
#